data_AF-A0A222VV85-F1
#
_entry.id   AF-A0A222VV85-F1
#
_cell.length_a   1.000
_cell.length_b   1.000
_cell.length_c   1.000
_cell.angle_alpha   90.00
_cell.angle_beta   90.00
_cell.angle_gamma   90.00
#
_symmetry.space_group_name_H-M   'P 1'
#
loop_
_entity.id
_entity.type
_entity.pdbx_description
1 polymer ?
#
loop_
_entity_poly.entity_id
_entity_poly.type
_entity_poly.pdbx_seq_one_letter_code
_entity_poly.pdbx_strand_id
1 'polypeptide(L)'
;MSLGEERELVPLGAGFDFEKRGYSRGQVDEHLERLDADLKMLTSDRDAAISHAGDLARQLESARIEIDDLRGQVERLAQPPTTIEGLSERLQRMLRLAQEESSDTKARAEAEAGHIRAKAESDASAMRARYEQLLTELAERRREMEAEHRKVLEDARAEAEAITTKATEERDRLDREADQRRTQVEEDFEIAMATRRTEAMRALAEQEAASKAEAERRVREATEEATTIRAEVAAEQVKARNDIERRQRESIEDTNRRKQNSISEANARVAEATDEANRRVREATEDSARRVREATDKVEALRKIRVKIAEQVESARAMLTQANEALDSAEPIIASAPEIEPEPDHNGVGERTVRETAAVGAKPTRE
;
A
#
# COMPACT_ATOMS: atom_id res chain seq x y z
N MET A 1 113.32 -56.34 -74.89
CA MET A 1 112.27 -55.93 -75.85
C MET A 1 112.96 -55.28 -77.04
N SER A 2 112.35 -55.38 -78.22
CA SER A 2 112.85 -54.94 -79.54
C SER A 2 113.84 -53.76 -79.51
N LEU A 3 115.11 -54.01 -79.83
CA LEU A 3 115.95 -52.99 -80.47
C LEU A 3 115.68 -53.13 -81.96
N GLY A 4 115.05 -52.11 -82.54
CA GLY A 4 114.50 -52.19 -83.90
C GLY A 4 115.58 -52.41 -84.95
N GLU A 5 115.30 -53.30 -85.89
CA GLU A 5 116.00 -53.34 -87.19
C GLU A 5 115.57 -52.17 -88.07
N GLU A 6 115.74 -50.94 -87.58
CA GLU A 6 115.76 -49.76 -88.44
C GLU A 6 117.14 -49.70 -89.10
N ARG A 7 117.32 -50.58 -90.10
CA ARG A 7 118.28 -50.32 -91.16
C ARG A 7 117.79 -49.08 -91.88
N GLU A 8 118.22 -47.92 -91.39
CA GLU A 8 118.05 -46.64 -92.02
C GLU A 8 118.69 -46.75 -93.41
N LEU A 9 117.84 -47.02 -94.40
CA LEU A 9 118.20 -47.12 -95.79
C LEU A 9 118.62 -45.71 -96.19
N VAL A 10 119.93 -45.45 -96.12
CA VAL A 10 120.54 -44.23 -96.67
C VAL A 10 119.92 -44.01 -98.03
N PRO A 11 119.15 -42.93 -98.24
CA PRO A 11 118.45 -42.73 -99.48
C PRO A 11 119.50 -42.55 -100.56
N LEU A 12 119.71 -43.59 -101.36
CA LEU A 12 120.45 -43.51 -102.60
C LEU A 12 119.65 -42.58 -103.51
N GLY A 13 119.96 -41.29 -103.40
CA GLY A 13 119.34 -40.23 -104.17
C GLY A 13 119.37 -40.61 -105.65
N ALA A 14 118.29 -40.30 -106.36
CA ALA A 14 118.19 -40.57 -107.79
C ALA A 14 119.46 -40.10 -108.49
N GLY A 15 120.12 -41.00 -109.22
CA GLY A 15 121.43 -40.75 -109.81
C GLY A 15 121.41 -39.52 -110.72
N PHE A 16 122.55 -38.84 -110.82
CA PHE A 16 122.68 -37.58 -111.57
C PHE A 16 122.15 -37.68 -113.00
N ASP A 17 121.44 -36.65 -113.44
CA ASP A 17 120.95 -36.53 -114.81
C ASP A 17 122.14 -36.41 -115.79
N PHE A 18 121.98 -36.95 -117.00
CA PHE A 18 123.01 -36.91 -118.04
C PHE A 18 122.82 -35.76 -119.02
N GLU A 19 123.83 -34.90 -119.15
CA GLU A 19 123.94 -33.93 -120.24
C GLU A 19 124.83 -34.49 -121.37
N LYS A 20 124.93 -33.76 -122.50
CA LYS A 20 125.66 -34.22 -123.70
C LYS A 20 127.16 -34.42 -123.41
N ARG A 21 127.50 -35.67 -123.03
CA ARG A 21 128.83 -36.23 -122.68
C ARG A 21 129.21 -36.19 -121.19
N GLY A 22 128.26 -36.24 -120.25
CA GLY A 22 128.58 -36.46 -118.83
C GLY A 22 127.37 -36.37 -117.89
N TYR A 23 127.61 -36.55 -116.59
CA TYR A 23 126.64 -36.18 -115.55
C TYR A 23 126.52 -34.66 -115.44
N SER A 24 125.35 -34.17 -115.02
CA SER A 24 125.11 -32.75 -114.75
C SER A 24 126.03 -32.25 -113.65
N ARG A 25 126.99 -31.40 -114.02
CA ARG A 25 128.01 -30.89 -113.10
C ARG A 25 127.40 -30.19 -111.90
N GLY A 26 126.34 -29.40 -112.09
CA GLY A 26 125.66 -28.70 -110.99
C GLY A 26 125.06 -29.64 -109.95
N GLN A 27 124.48 -30.77 -110.38
CA GLN A 27 123.94 -31.78 -109.46
C GLN A 27 125.04 -32.55 -108.72
N VAL A 28 126.17 -32.83 -109.40
CA VAL A 28 127.33 -33.47 -108.77
C VAL A 28 127.97 -32.54 -107.73
N ASP A 29 128.16 -31.27 -108.08
CA ASP A 29 128.72 -30.26 -107.16
C ASP A 29 127.79 -30.08 -105.94
N GLU A 30 126.46 -29.99 -106.11
CA GLU A 30 125.49 -29.94 -104.98
C GLU A 30 125.51 -31.20 -104.10
N HIS A 31 125.67 -32.38 -104.70
CA HIS A 31 125.74 -33.64 -103.93
C HIS A 31 127.06 -33.77 -103.16
N LEU A 32 128.18 -33.31 -103.74
CA LEU A 32 129.46 -33.25 -103.04
C LEU A 32 129.41 -32.23 -101.90
N GLU A 33 128.80 -31.06 -102.08
CA GLU A 33 128.58 -30.09 -101.00
C GLU A 33 127.70 -30.67 -99.88
N ARG A 34 126.66 -31.45 -100.22
CA ARG A 34 125.83 -32.17 -99.26
C ARG A 34 126.62 -33.24 -98.50
N LEU A 35 127.39 -34.08 -99.19
CA LEU A 35 128.25 -35.09 -98.54
C LEU A 35 129.34 -34.46 -97.65
N ASP A 36 129.92 -33.33 -98.06
CA ASP A 36 130.88 -32.58 -97.24
C ASP A 36 130.22 -31.97 -96.00
N ALA A 37 128.95 -31.56 -96.09
CA ALA A 37 128.17 -31.10 -94.94
C ALA A 37 127.84 -32.27 -94.00
N ASP A 38 127.39 -33.41 -94.54
CA ASP A 38 127.08 -34.62 -93.78
C ASP A 38 128.33 -35.19 -93.07
N LEU A 39 129.49 -35.20 -93.75
CA LEU A 39 130.76 -35.60 -93.13
C LEU A 39 131.21 -34.63 -92.02
N LYS A 40 130.99 -33.32 -92.18
CA LYS A 40 131.26 -32.34 -91.11
C LYS A 40 130.33 -32.55 -89.92
N MET A 41 129.04 -32.83 -90.17
CA MET A 41 128.06 -33.14 -89.13
C MET A 41 128.44 -34.43 -88.38
N LEU A 42 128.68 -35.54 -89.09
CA LEU A 42 129.12 -36.81 -88.49
C LEU A 42 130.45 -36.69 -87.72
N THR A 43 131.36 -35.82 -88.18
CA THR A 43 132.61 -35.53 -87.45
C THR A 43 132.32 -34.77 -86.15
N SER A 44 131.45 -33.77 -86.20
CA SER A 44 130.99 -33.02 -85.02
C SER A 44 130.27 -33.94 -84.02
N ASP A 45 129.37 -34.81 -84.50
CA ASP A 45 128.61 -35.74 -83.66
C ASP A 45 129.51 -36.80 -83.02
N ARG A 46 130.49 -37.33 -83.78
CA ARG A 46 131.54 -38.21 -83.25
C ARG A 46 132.35 -37.52 -82.16
N ASP A 47 132.78 -36.28 -82.39
CA ASP A 47 133.64 -35.56 -81.43
C ASP A 47 132.86 -35.15 -80.18
N ALA A 48 131.56 -34.81 -80.32
CA ALA A 48 130.65 -34.64 -79.19
C ALA A 48 130.43 -35.96 -78.42
N ALA A 49 130.22 -37.08 -79.10
CA ALA A 49 130.09 -38.39 -78.46
C ALA A 49 131.37 -38.83 -77.73
N ILE A 50 132.55 -38.53 -78.29
CA ILE A 50 133.85 -38.76 -77.63
C ILE A 50 133.98 -37.87 -76.37
N SER A 51 133.57 -36.60 -76.44
CA SER A 51 133.55 -35.71 -75.26
C SER A 51 132.63 -36.26 -74.17
N HIS A 52 131.39 -36.62 -74.52
CA HIS A 52 130.42 -37.18 -73.59
C HIS A 52 130.87 -38.52 -72.97
N ALA A 53 131.51 -39.39 -73.75
CA ALA A 53 132.13 -40.61 -73.23
C ALA A 53 133.27 -40.30 -72.24
N GLY A 54 134.09 -39.27 -72.53
CA GLY A 54 135.16 -38.79 -71.65
C GLY A 54 134.66 -38.06 -70.39
N ASP A 55 133.51 -37.39 -70.45
CA ASP A 55 132.83 -36.82 -69.28
C ASP A 55 132.23 -37.93 -68.39
N LEU A 56 131.51 -38.88 -69.00
CA LEU A 56 130.91 -40.00 -68.29
C LEU A 56 131.97 -40.90 -67.63
N ALA A 57 133.09 -41.15 -68.31
CA ALA A 57 134.22 -41.89 -67.74
C ALA A 57 134.79 -41.18 -66.49
N ARG A 58 134.90 -39.85 -66.50
CA ARG A 58 135.33 -39.06 -65.33
C ARG A 58 134.32 -39.10 -64.19
N GLN A 59 133.02 -39.00 -64.47
CA GLN A 59 131.97 -39.13 -63.45
C GLN A 59 131.95 -40.53 -62.82
N LEU A 60 132.09 -41.58 -63.64
CA LEU A 60 132.13 -42.96 -63.17
C LEU A 60 133.36 -43.22 -62.30
N GLU A 61 134.52 -42.66 -62.65
CA GLU A 61 135.72 -42.77 -61.81
C GLU A 61 135.62 -41.96 -60.52
N SER A 62 135.03 -40.75 -60.53
CA SER A 62 134.71 -39.99 -59.29
C SER A 62 133.81 -40.80 -58.37
N ALA A 63 132.72 -41.36 -58.91
CA ALA A 63 131.78 -42.18 -58.15
C ALA A 63 132.42 -43.49 -57.62
N ARG A 64 133.39 -44.08 -58.35
CA ARG A 64 134.17 -45.22 -57.85
C ARG A 64 135.06 -44.83 -56.67
N ILE A 65 135.79 -43.73 -56.78
CA ILE A 65 136.64 -43.22 -55.70
C ILE A 65 135.78 -42.90 -54.46
N GLU A 66 134.64 -42.23 -54.64
CA GLU A 66 133.68 -41.96 -53.56
C GLU A 66 133.12 -43.25 -52.93
N ILE A 67 132.77 -44.26 -53.74
CA ILE A 67 132.30 -45.56 -53.24
C ILE A 67 133.38 -46.29 -52.45
N ASP A 68 134.64 -46.29 -52.91
CA ASP A 68 135.73 -46.97 -52.24
C ASP A 68 136.19 -46.21 -50.98
N ASP A 69 136.14 -44.88 -50.97
CA ASP A 69 136.31 -44.05 -49.77
C ASP A 69 135.20 -44.32 -48.73
N LEU A 70 133.93 -44.39 -49.16
CA LEU A 70 132.80 -44.72 -48.29
C LEU A 70 132.89 -46.16 -47.77
N ARG A 71 133.31 -47.13 -48.60
CA ARG A 71 133.58 -48.50 -48.16
C ARG A 71 134.70 -48.56 -47.14
N GLY A 72 135.81 -47.86 -47.37
CA GLY A 72 136.91 -47.77 -46.43
C GLY A 72 136.50 -47.11 -45.10
N GLN A 73 135.63 -46.10 -45.13
CA GLN A 73 135.01 -45.53 -43.93
C GLN A 73 134.13 -46.55 -43.20
N VAL A 74 133.26 -47.27 -43.93
CA VAL A 74 132.39 -48.30 -43.34
C VAL A 74 133.21 -49.44 -42.73
N GLU A 75 134.28 -49.90 -43.38
CA GLU A 75 135.16 -50.95 -42.85
C GLU A 75 135.88 -50.49 -41.56
N ARG A 76 136.39 -49.26 -41.54
CA ARG A 76 136.98 -48.65 -40.32
C ARG A 76 135.95 -48.51 -39.18
N LEU A 77 134.69 -48.23 -39.49
CA LEU A 77 133.61 -48.11 -38.50
C LEU A 77 133.04 -49.46 -38.04
N ALA A 78 133.16 -50.50 -38.87
CA ALA A 78 132.71 -51.86 -38.59
C ALA A 78 133.70 -52.68 -37.75
N GLN A 79 135.00 -52.40 -37.87
CA GLN A 79 136.02 -52.99 -37.00
C GLN A 79 135.92 -52.45 -35.56
N PRO A 80 136.29 -53.23 -34.53
CA PRO A 80 136.40 -52.73 -33.16
C PRO A 80 137.40 -51.57 -33.10
N PRO A 81 137.11 -50.46 -32.42
CA PRO A 81 137.98 -49.29 -32.41
C PRO A 81 139.29 -49.58 -31.66
N THR A 82 140.35 -49.85 -32.43
CA THR A 82 141.73 -50.03 -31.92
C THR A 82 142.52 -48.73 -31.87
N THR A 83 141.97 -47.63 -32.40
CA THR A 83 142.57 -46.29 -32.42
C THR A 83 141.65 -45.25 -31.78
N ILE A 84 142.25 -44.21 -31.18
CA ILE A 84 141.53 -43.12 -30.47
C ILE A 84 140.69 -42.29 -31.45
N GLU A 85 141.17 -42.10 -32.68
CA GLU A 85 140.49 -41.33 -33.72
C GLU A 85 139.17 -42.00 -34.16
N GLY A 86 139.18 -43.32 -34.40
CA GLY A 86 137.97 -44.07 -34.76
C GLY A 86 136.91 -44.09 -33.65
N LEU A 87 137.33 -44.07 -32.38
CA LEU A 87 136.43 -43.88 -31.24
C LEU A 87 135.79 -42.47 -31.27
N SER A 88 136.58 -41.43 -31.57
CA SER A 88 136.08 -40.05 -31.63
C SER A 88 135.10 -39.81 -32.78
N GLU A 89 135.35 -40.36 -33.97
CA GLU A 89 134.45 -40.24 -35.13
C GLU A 89 133.11 -40.94 -34.86
N ARG A 90 133.15 -42.15 -34.28
CA ARG A 90 131.93 -42.88 -33.89
C ARG A 90 131.13 -42.16 -32.82
N LEU A 91 131.79 -41.54 -31.83
CA LEU A 91 131.13 -40.70 -30.83
C LEU A 91 130.48 -39.46 -31.45
N GLN A 92 131.16 -38.78 -32.38
CA GLN A 92 130.58 -37.62 -33.09
C GLN A 92 129.35 -38.02 -33.93
N ARG A 93 129.41 -39.13 -34.67
CA ARG A 93 128.26 -39.67 -35.42
C ARG A 93 127.11 -40.09 -34.49
N MET A 94 127.42 -40.72 -33.35
CA MET A 94 126.41 -41.09 -32.34
C MET A 94 125.75 -39.87 -31.68
N LEU A 95 126.52 -38.82 -31.35
CA LEU A 95 125.99 -37.56 -30.82
C LEU A 95 125.10 -36.86 -31.84
N ARG A 96 125.50 -36.85 -33.12
CA ARG A 96 124.69 -36.30 -34.21
C ARG A 96 123.37 -37.06 -34.38
N LEU A 97 123.40 -38.39 -34.43
CA LEU A 97 122.19 -39.22 -34.51
C LEU A 97 121.29 -39.04 -33.27
N ALA A 98 121.86 -38.93 -32.07
CA ALA A 98 121.09 -38.65 -30.85
C ALA A 98 120.48 -37.23 -30.85
N GLN A 99 121.15 -36.25 -31.47
CA GLN A 99 120.60 -34.90 -31.66
C GLN A 99 119.47 -34.90 -32.71
N GLU A 100 119.65 -35.61 -33.82
CA GLU A 100 118.63 -35.79 -34.87
C GLU A 100 117.39 -36.51 -34.31
N GLU A 101 117.55 -37.61 -33.57
CA GLU A 101 116.46 -38.31 -32.84
C GLU A 101 115.82 -37.40 -31.76
N SER A 102 116.60 -36.53 -31.09
CA SER A 102 116.06 -35.56 -30.14
C SER A 102 115.23 -34.46 -30.81
N SER A 103 115.60 -34.00 -32.02
CA SER A 103 114.75 -33.10 -32.80
C SER A 103 113.49 -33.79 -33.31
N ASP A 104 113.59 -35.03 -33.78
CA ASP A 104 112.45 -35.82 -34.27
C ASP A 104 111.43 -36.10 -33.17
N THR A 105 111.89 -36.54 -31.99
CA THR A 105 111.01 -36.78 -30.83
C THR A 105 110.35 -35.50 -30.34
N LYS A 106 111.04 -34.35 -30.35
CA LYS A 106 110.44 -33.04 -30.06
C LYS A 106 109.40 -32.64 -31.11
N ALA A 107 109.71 -32.76 -32.40
CA ALA A 107 108.80 -32.41 -33.48
C ALA A 107 107.51 -33.26 -33.43
N ARG A 108 107.62 -34.57 -33.15
CA ARG A 108 106.46 -35.45 -32.94
C ARG A 108 105.65 -35.03 -31.71
N ALA A 109 106.29 -34.78 -30.57
CA ALA A 109 105.61 -34.35 -29.35
C ALA A 109 104.93 -32.97 -29.49
N GLU A 110 105.54 -32.03 -30.24
CA GLU A 110 104.97 -30.72 -30.54
C GLU A 110 103.76 -30.84 -31.50
N ALA A 111 103.84 -31.71 -32.51
CA ALA A 111 102.71 -32.00 -33.40
C ALA A 111 101.55 -32.67 -32.65
N GLU A 112 101.82 -33.67 -31.80
CA GLU A 112 100.81 -34.32 -30.95
C GLU A 112 100.17 -33.32 -29.97
N ALA A 113 100.97 -32.49 -29.30
CA ALA A 113 100.46 -31.42 -28.43
C ALA A 113 99.62 -30.40 -29.21
N GLY A 114 100.02 -30.07 -30.45
CA GLY A 114 99.24 -29.23 -31.36
C GLY A 114 97.89 -29.85 -31.70
N HIS A 115 97.85 -31.13 -32.06
CA HIS A 115 96.61 -31.86 -32.34
C HIS A 115 95.69 -31.95 -31.12
N ILE A 116 96.23 -32.20 -29.92
CA ILE A 116 95.45 -32.23 -28.67
C ILE A 116 94.85 -30.86 -28.36
N ARG A 117 95.61 -29.77 -28.50
CA ARG A 117 95.11 -28.39 -28.31
C ARG A 117 94.04 -28.04 -29.33
N ALA A 118 94.30 -28.25 -30.62
CA ALA A 118 93.34 -27.96 -31.68
C ALA A 118 92.02 -28.73 -31.51
N LYS A 119 92.09 -30.00 -31.09
CA LYS A 119 90.89 -30.78 -30.76
C LYS A 119 90.16 -30.21 -29.55
N ALA A 120 90.85 -29.91 -28.45
CA ALA A 120 90.25 -29.35 -27.26
C ALA A 120 89.61 -27.96 -27.50
N GLU A 121 90.24 -27.13 -28.33
CA GLU A 121 89.69 -25.83 -28.76
C GLU A 121 88.45 -26.00 -29.66
N SER A 122 88.49 -26.93 -30.62
CA SER A 122 87.33 -27.31 -31.43
C SER A 122 86.16 -27.78 -30.56
N ASP A 123 86.40 -28.75 -29.67
CA ASP A 123 85.38 -29.30 -28.78
C ASP A 123 84.81 -28.21 -27.83
N ALA A 124 85.67 -27.34 -27.29
CA ALA A 124 85.23 -26.19 -26.47
C ALA A 124 84.41 -25.16 -27.28
N SER A 125 84.77 -24.90 -28.53
CA SER A 125 84.00 -23.99 -29.40
C SER A 125 82.63 -24.57 -29.76
N ALA A 126 82.55 -25.87 -30.06
CA ALA A 126 81.31 -26.58 -30.34
C ALA A 126 80.39 -26.61 -29.11
N MET A 127 80.93 -26.80 -27.91
CA MET A 127 80.15 -26.73 -26.68
C MET A 127 79.63 -25.31 -26.40
N ARG A 128 80.45 -24.27 -26.59
CA ARG A 128 79.99 -22.86 -26.46
C ARG A 128 78.85 -22.54 -27.42
N ALA A 129 78.99 -22.91 -28.70
CA ALA A 129 77.95 -22.67 -29.70
C ALA A 129 76.63 -23.38 -29.35
N ARG A 130 76.68 -24.62 -28.83
CA ARG A 130 75.49 -25.33 -28.34
C ARG A 130 74.84 -24.66 -27.13
N TYR A 131 75.63 -24.19 -26.17
CA TYR A 131 75.10 -23.44 -25.02
C TYR A 131 74.49 -22.10 -25.43
N GLU A 132 75.09 -21.39 -26.38
CA GLU A 132 74.54 -20.15 -26.93
C GLU A 132 73.19 -20.40 -27.61
N GLN A 133 73.08 -21.44 -28.44
CA GLN A 133 71.82 -21.88 -29.06
C GLN A 133 70.73 -22.21 -28.02
N LEU A 134 71.07 -23.00 -26.99
CA LEU A 134 70.14 -23.35 -25.90
C LEU A 134 69.70 -22.12 -25.08
N LEU A 135 70.60 -21.15 -24.88
CA LEU A 135 70.27 -19.89 -24.20
C LEU A 135 69.34 -19.01 -25.06
N THR A 136 69.54 -18.96 -26.38
CA THR A 136 68.62 -18.25 -27.29
C THR A 136 67.25 -18.92 -27.32
N GLU A 137 67.18 -20.25 -27.45
CA GLU A 137 65.92 -21.01 -27.45
C GLU A 137 65.14 -20.83 -26.13
N LEU A 138 65.83 -20.89 -24.98
CA LEU A 138 65.21 -20.67 -23.68
C LEU A 138 64.73 -19.22 -23.52
N ALA A 139 65.49 -18.22 -24.03
CA ALA A 139 65.09 -16.82 -24.00
C ALA A 139 63.87 -16.54 -24.91
N GLU A 140 63.80 -17.18 -26.08
CA GLU A 140 62.64 -17.11 -26.98
C GLU A 140 61.42 -17.78 -26.36
N ARG A 141 61.56 -19.03 -25.88
CA ARG A 141 60.46 -19.75 -25.22
C ARG A 141 59.95 -19.02 -23.98
N ARG A 142 60.84 -18.36 -23.24
CA ARG A 142 60.45 -17.49 -22.11
C ARG A 142 59.63 -16.28 -22.59
N ARG A 143 60.03 -15.60 -23.67
CA ARG A 143 59.26 -14.47 -24.24
C ARG A 143 57.88 -14.90 -24.74
N GLU A 144 57.79 -16.06 -25.39
CA GLU A 144 56.52 -16.66 -25.82
C GLU A 144 55.61 -16.90 -24.61
N MET A 145 56.09 -17.62 -23.59
CA MET A 145 55.33 -17.90 -22.37
C MET A 145 54.91 -16.62 -21.62
N GLU A 146 55.78 -15.60 -21.56
CA GLU A 146 55.45 -14.30 -20.96
C GLU A 146 54.40 -13.52 -21.78
N ALA A 147 54.40 -13.65 -23.11
CA ALA A 147 53.40 -13.04 -24.00
C ALA A 147 52.05 -13.78 -23.93
N GLU A 148 52.05 -15.11 -23.97
CA GLU A 148 50.86 -15.94 -23.76
C GLU A 148 50.23 -15.69 -22.39
N HIS A 149 51.04 -15.68 -21.32
CA HIS A 149 50.55 -15.40 -19.96
C HIS A 149 49.98 -14.00 -19.84
N ARG A 150 50.64 -12.98 -20.42
CA ARG A 150 50.11 -11.61 -20.44
C ARG A 150 48.77 -11.55 -21.17
N LYS A 151 48.68 -12.16 -22.35
CA LYS A 151 47.43 -12.21 -23.13
C LYS A 151 46.30 -12.88 -22.34
N VAL A 152 46.56 -14.03 -21.71
CA VAL A 152 45.57 -14.72 -20.87
C VAL A 152 45.13 -13.84 -19.69
N LEU A 153 46.03 -13.07 -19.07
CA LEU A 153 45.67 -12.12 -18.01
C LEU A 153 44.89 -10.91 -18.54
N GLU A 154 45.17 -10.42 -19.74
CA GLU A 154 44.44 -9.34 -20.38
C GLU A 154 43.03 -9.79 -20.79
N ASP A 155 42.91 -10.94 -21.46
CA ASP A 155 41.65 -11.57 -21.84
C ASP A 155 40.77 -11.87 -20.61
N ALA A 156 41.35 -12.46 -19.54
CA ALA A 156 40.62 -12.77 -18.31
C ALA A 156 40.18 -11.51 -17.54
N ARG A 157 40.96 -10.41 -17.61
CA ARG A 157 40.56 -9.11 -17.02
C ARG A 157 39.41 -8.48 -17.82
N ALA A 158 39.50 -8.50 -19.14
CA ALA A 158 38.45 -7.98 -20.01
C ALA A 158 37.14 -8.77 -19.87
N GLU A 159 37.21 -10.10 -19.73
CA GLU A 159 36.05 -10.93 -19.45
C GLU A 159 35.46 -10.65 -18.07
N ALA A 160 36.30 -10.54 -17.03
CA ALA A 160 35.83 -10.18 -15.69
C ALA A 160 35.16 -8.79 -15.66
N GLU A 161 35.76 -7.79 -16.31
CA GLU A 161 35.18 -6.46 -16.46
C GLU A 161 33.83 -6.52 -17.18
N ALA A 162 33.74 -7.21 -18.33
CA ALA A 162 32.50 -7.38 -19.07
C ALA A 162 31.40 -8.11 -18.28
N ILE A 163 31.75 -9.10 -17.44
CA ILE A 163 30.82 -9.77 -16.54
C ILE A 163 30.33 -8.81 -15.44
N THR A 164 31.24 -8.06 -14.80
CA THR A 164 30.86 -7.11 -13.76
C THR A 164 29.99 -5.97 -14.29
N THR A 165 30.32 -5.39 -15.46
CA THR A 165 29.52 -4.35 -16.11
C THR A 165 28.11 -4.84 -16.40
N LYS A 166 27.95 -6.00 -17.07
CA LYS A 166 26.63 -6.59 -17.36
C LYS A 166 25.85 -6.89 -16.08
N ALA A 167 26.50 -7.40 -15.04
CA ALA A 167 25.86 -7.65 -13.75
C ALA A 167 25.37 -6.36 -13.08
N THR A 168 26.13 -5.26 -13.17
CA THR A 168 25.68 -3.95 -12.67
C THR A 168 24.56 -3.34 -13.52
N GLU A 169 24.60 -3.49 -14.85
CA GLU A 169 23.56 -2.99 -15.75
C GLU A 169 22.21 -3.70 -15.53
N GLU A 170 22.22 -5.03 -15.40
CA GLU A 170 21.01 -5.82 -15.09
C GLU A 170 20.52 -5.57 -13.66
N ARG A 171 21.41 -5.40 -12.67
CA ARG A 171 21.00 -4.96 -11.32
C ARG A 171 20.29 -3.62 -11.38
N ASP A 172 20.92 -2.60 -11.95
CA ASP A 172 20.36 -1.24 -11.98
C ASP A 172 19.06 -1.18 -12.81
N ARG A 173 18.92 -2.06 -13.79
CA ARG A 173 17.66 -2.27 -14.51
C ARG A 173 16.59 -2.86 -13.62
N LEU A 174 16.88 -3.95 -12.90
CA LEU A 174 15.93 -4.61 -12.00
C LEU A 174 15.52 -3.69 -10.84
N ASP A 175 16.45 -2.90 -10.30
CA ASP A 175 16.17 -1.89 -9.28
C ASP A 175 15.21 -0.82 -9.82
N ARG A 176 15.45 -0.29 -11.03
CA ARG A 176 14.53 0.65 -11.71
C ARG A 176 13.15 0.03 -11.98
N GLU A 177 13.08 -1.22 -12.44
CA GLU A 177 11.81 -1.94 -12.63
C GLU A 177 11.07 -2.19 -11.31
N ALA A 178 11.80 -2.45 -10.21
CA ALA A 178 11.25 -2.65 -8.88
C ALA A 178 10.70 -1.35 -8.29
N ASP A 179 11.45 -0.25 -8.35
CA ASP A 179 11.01 1.06 -7.88
C ASP A 179 9.78 1.55 -8.65
N GLN A 180 9.75 1.39 -9.98
CA GLN A 180 8.55 1.70 -10.78
C GLN A 180 7.32 0.90 -10.33
N ARG A 181 7.47 -0.41 -10.07
CA ARG A 181 6.37 -1.24 -9.54
C ARG A 181 5.96 -0.81 -8.15
N ARG A 182 6.89 -0.38 -7.29
CA ARG A 182 6.58 0.13 -5.95
C ARG A 182 5.78 1.42 -6.03
N THR A 183 6.23 2.40 -6.82
CA THR A 183 5.48 3.65 -7.04
C THR A 183 4.09 3.37 -7.61
N GLN A 184 3.95 2.49 -8.61
CA GLN A 184 2.65 2.14 -9.17
C GLN A 184 1.72 1.50 -8.12
N VAL A 185 2.22 0.57 -7.30
CA VAL A 185 1.43 -0.05 -6.22
C VAL A 185 1.07 0.95 -5.11
N GLU A 186 1.96 1.89 -4.80
CA GLU A 186 1.71 2.98 -3.84
C GLU A 186 0.63 3.93 -4.38
N GLU A 187 0.68 4.34 -5.66
CA GLU A 187 -0.35 5.14 -6.35
C GLU A 187 -1.71 4.43 -6.42
N ASP A 188 -1.75 3.17 -6.89
CA ASP A 188 -2.97 2.36 -6.96
C ASP A 188 -3.61 2.16 -5.57
N PHE A 189 -2.77 1.96 -4.54
CA PHE A 189 -3.23 1.85 -3.16
C PHE A 189 -3.80 3.17 -2.63
N GLU A 190 -3.16 4.31 -2.89
CA GLU A 190 -3.67 5.62 -2.51
C GLU A 190 -5.02 5.92 -3.20
N ILE A 191 -5.15 5.64 -4.50
CA ILE A 191 -6.41 5.81 -5.25
C ILE A 191 -7.50 4.90 -4.68
N ALA A 192 -7.20 3.63 -4.41
CA ALA A 192 -8.15 2.68 -3.83
C ALA A 192 -8.60 3.10 -2.42
N MET A 193 -7.66 3.56 -1.58
CA MET A 193 -7.95 4.02 -0.22
C MET A 193 -8.70 5.36 -0.19
N ALA A 194 -8.39 6.28 -1.11
CA ALA A 194 -9.14 7.52 -1.29
C ALA A 194 -10.58 7.22 -1.72
N THR A 195 -10.77 6.34 -2.73
CA THR A 195 -12.08 5.89 -3.20
C THR A 195 -12.89 5.30 -2.05
N ARG A 196 -12.34 4.28 -1.37
CA ARG A 196 -12.99 3.62 -0.21
C ARG A 196 -13.30 4.59 0.92
N ARG A 197 -12.45 5.59 1.18
CA ARG A 197 -12.71 6.66 2.16
C ARG A 197 -13.90 7.52 1.74
N THR A 198 -13.99 7.92 0.47
CA THR A 198 -15.12 8.72 -0.02
C THR A 198 -16.43 7.94 -0.03
N GLU A 199 -16.39 6.64 -0.35
CA GLU A 199 -17.56 5.75 -0.26
C GLU A 199 -18.03 5.57 1.18
N ALA A 200 -17.11 5.33 2.12
CA ALA A 200 -17.43 5.22 3.54
C ALA A 200 -18.00 6.54 4.10
N MET A 201 -17.47 7.69 3.69
CA MET A 201 -18.01 9.01 4.08
C MET A 201 -19.40 9.25 3.49
N ARG A 202 -19.67 8.84 2.24
CA ARG A 202 -21.01 8.91 1.64
C ARG A 202 -22.00 8.01 2.37
N ALA A 203 -21.65 6.76 2.63
CA ALA A 203 -22.50 5.82 3.36
C ALA A 203 -22.83 6.32 4.79
N LEU A 204 -21.85 6.92 5.49
CA LEU A 204 -22.08 7.54 6.79
C LEU A 204 -23.03 8.75 6.67
N ALA A 205 -22.83 9.64 5.70
CA ALA A 205 -23.70 10.79 5.48
C ALA A 205 -25.13 10.39 5.07
N GLU A 206 -25.29 9.32 4.28
CA GLU A 206 -26.58 8.72 3.94
C GLU A 206 -27.26 8.12 5.17
N GLN A 207 -26.51 7.41 6.02
CA GLN A 207 -27.01 6.88 7.29
C GLN A 207 -27.44 8.00 8.25
N GLU A 208 -26.65 9.06 8.39
CA GLU A 208 -26.98 10.24 9.20
C GLU A 208 -28.22 10.96 8.66
N ALA A 209 -28.30 11.17 7.34
CA ALA A 209 -29.45 11.79 6.69
C ALA A 209 -30.73 10.96 6.86
N ALA A 210 -30.66 9.63 6.67
CA ALA A 210 -31.77 8.72 6.90
C ALA A 210 -32.22 8.72 8.37
N SER A 211 -31.26 8.63 9.31
CA SER A 211 -31.54 8.66 10.75
C SER A 211 -32.21 9.97 11.17
N LYS A 212 -31.75 11.10 10.63
CA LYS A 212 -32.34 12.42 10.85
C LYS A 212 -33.74 12.54 10.26
N ALA A 213 -33.94 12.09 9.01
CA ALA A 213 -35.25 12.09 8.36
C ALA A 213 -36.27 11.20 9.11
N GLU A 214 -35.83 10.06 9.66
CA GLU A 214 -36.68 9.24 10.52
C GLU A 214 -36.99 9.91 11.87
N ALA A 215 -36.02 10.59 12.49
CA ALA A 215 -36.25 11.33 13.73
C ALA A 215 -37.25 12.48 13.50
N GLU A 216 -37.09 13.24 12.41
CA GLU A 216 -38.04 14.28 11.99
C GLU A 216 -39.43 13.71 11.62
N ARG A 217 -39.50 12.48 11.09
CA ARG A 217 -40.77 11.78 10.87
C ARG A 217 -41.44 11.41 12.20
N ARG A 218 -40.73 10.73 13.11
CA ARG A 218 -41.26 10.35 14.43
C ARG A 218 -41.68 11.55 15.27
N VAL A 219 -40.94 12.66 15.20
CA VAL A 219 -41.32 13.92 15.87
C VAL A 219 -42.60 14.50 15.26
N ARG A 220 -42.74 14.51 13.93
CA ARG A 220 -43.98 14.96 13.28
C ARG A 220 -45.17 14.10 13.64
N GLU A 221 -45.07 12.78 13.48
CA GLU A 221 -46.08 11.80 13.86
C GLU A 221 -46.51 12.00 15.33
N ALA A 222 -45.56 12.06 16.27
CA ALA A 222 -45.85 12.30 17.68
C ALA A 222 -46.47 13.69 17.96
N THR A 223 -46.13 14.74 17.20
CA THR A 223 -46.80 16.04 17.32
C THR A 223 -48.21 16.02 16.76
N GLU A 224 -48.46 15.32 15.65
CA GLU A 224 -49.77 15.16 15.04
C GLU A 224 -50.71 14.35 15.95
N GLU A 225 -50.22 13.23 16.50
CA GLU A 225 -50.91 12.45 17.55
C GLU A 225 -51.18 13.31 18.79
N ALA A 226 -50.18 14.06 19.29
CA ALA A 226 -50.38 14.95 20.44
C ALA A 226 -51.39 16.07 20.16
N THR A 227 -51.45 16.61 18.94
CA THR A 227 -52.51 17.57 18.56
C THR A 227 -53.88 16.92 18.46
N THR A 228 -53.96 15.68 17.95
CA THR A 228 -55.20 14.90 17.86
C THR A 228 -55.75 14.59 19.25
N ILE A 229 -54.93 14.03 20.13
CA ILE A 229 -55.29 13.74 21.54
C ILE A 229 -55.69 15.03 22.26
N ARG A 230 -55.00 16.16 22.05
CA ARG A 230 -55.40 17.45 22.62
C ARG A 230 -56.74 17.94 22.08
N ALA A 231 -57.03 17.73 20.80
CA ALA A 231 -58.31 18.08 20.18
C ALA A 231 -59.45 17.18 20.70
N GLU A 232 -59.21 15.88 20.85
CA GLU A 232 -60.16 14.93 21.46
C GLU A 232 -60.44 15.27 22.91
N VAL A 233 -59.41 15.47 23.74
CA VAL A 233 -59.55 15.89 25.14
C VAL A 233 -60.25 17.25 25.25
N ALA A 234 -59.99 18.20 24.35
CA ALA A 234 -60.72 19.46 24.30
C ALA A 234 -62.20 19.26 23.92
N ALA A 235 -62.50 18.38 22.97
CA ALA A 235 -63.87 18.05 22.58
C ALA A 235 -64.63 17.31 23.70
N GLU A 236 -63.97 16.40 24.43
CA GLU A 236 -64.50 15.75 25.62
C GLU A 236 -64.72 16.75 26.77
N GLN A 237 -63.78 17.67 27.00
CA GLN A 237 -63.97 18.74 27.98
C GLN A 237 -65.15 19.65 27.62
N VAL A 238 -65.36 19.97 26.34
CA VAL A 238 -66.55 20.71 25.88
C VAL A 238 -67.83 19.89 26.09
N LYS A 239 -67.85 18.60 25.74
CA LYS A 239 -68.99 17.71 26.01
C LYS A 239 -69.31 17.63 27.52
N ALA A 240 -68.29 17.41 28.35
CA ALA A 240 -68.42 17.32 29.80
C ALA A 240 -68.90 18.65 30.41
N ARG A 241 -68.39 19.80 29.93
CA ARG A 241 -68.91 21.13 30.33
C ARG A 241 -70.36 21.31 29.92
N ASN A 242 -70.73 20.95 28.69
CA ASN A 242 -72.11 21.03 28.21
C ASN A 242 -73.06 20.14 29.02
N ASP A 243 -72.63 18.93 29.42
CA ASP A 243 -73.41 18.05 30.30
C ASP A 243 -73.50 18.57 31.74
N ILE A 244 -72.44 19.19 32.27
CA ILE A 244 -72.48 19.87 33.57
C ILE A 244 -73.43 21.06 33.53
N GLU A 245 -73.34 21.90 32.50
CA GLU A 245 -74.27 23.02 32.27
C GLU A 245 -75.70 22.54 32.10
N ARG A 246 -75.93 21.45 31.35
CA ARG A 246 -77.26 20.85 31.19
C ARG A 246 -77.81 20.38 32.53
N ARG A 247 -77.04 19.65 33.33
CA ARG A 247 -77.45 19.23 34.69
C ARG A 247 -77.67 20.42 35.62
N GLN A 248 -76.88 21.49 35.49
CA GLN A 248 -77.10 22.74 36.23
C GLN A 248 -78.40 23.42 35.81
N ARG A 249 -78.70 23.51 34.50
CA ARG A 249 -79.97 24.05 34.01
C ARG A 249 -81.15 23.19 34.47
N GLU A 250 -81.08 21.87 34.31
CA GLU A 250 -82.10 20.92 34.82
C GLU A 250 -82.34 21.07 36.34
N SER A 251 -81.27 21.27 37.12
CA SER A 251 -81.36 21.50 38.58
C SER A 251 -81.90 22.88 38.95
N ILE A 252 -81.53 23.93 38.20
CA ILE A 252 -82.09 25.29 38.35
C ILE A 252 -83.56 25.31 37.93
N GLU A 253 -83.94 24.57 36.89
CA GLU A 253 -85.32 24.42 36.45
C GLU A 253 -86.15 23.62 37.47
N ASP A 254 -85.63 22.52 38.02
CA ASP A 254 -86.34 21.77 39.07
C ASP A 254 -86.48 22.59 40.36
N THR A 255 -85.44 23.30 40.80
CA THR A 255 -85.54 24.20 41.97
C THR A 255 -86.48 25.38 41.72
N ASN A 256 -86.47 25.97 40.51
CA ASN A 256 -87.47 26.98 40.13
C ASN A 256 -88.88 26.40 40.05
N ARG A 257 -89.06 25.15 39.59
CA ARG A 257 -90.36 24.47 39.53
C ARG A 257 -90.89 24.14 40.93
N ARG A 258 -90.03 23.67 41.84
CA ARG A 258 -90.37 23.52 43.27
C ARG A 258 -90.74 24.85 43.91
N LYS A 259 -89.98 25.92 43.63
CA LYS A 259 -90.29 27.28 44.08
C LYS A 259 -91.62 27.77 43.52
N GLN A 260 -91.90 27.55 42.24
CA GLN A 260 -93.16 27.96 41.60
C GLN A 260 -94.35 27.18 42.15
N ASN A 261 -94.20 25.87 42.39
CA ASN A 261 -95.21 25.04 43.04
C ASN A 261 -95.46 25.53 44.48
N SER A 262 -94.41 25.80 45.26
CA SER A 262 -94.52 26.34 46.62
C SER A 262 -95.16 27.73 46.66
N ILE A 263 -94.85 28.61 45.70
CA ILE A 263 -95.53 29.91 45.53
C ILE A 263 -97.01 29.71 45.16
N SER A 264 -97.31 28.77 44.27
CA SER A 264 -98.69 28.46 43.87
C SER A 264 -99.50 27.90 45.04
N GLU A 265 -98.91 27.03 45.86
CA GLU A 265 -99.54 26.48 47.06
C GLU A 265 -99.71 27.54 48.16
N ALA A 266 -98.71 28.42 48.36
CA ALA A 266 -98.83 29.55 49.28
C ALA A 266 -99.95 30.52 48.84
N ASN A 267 -100.02 30.82 47.54
CA ASN A 267 -101.09 31.65 46.99
C ASN A 267 -102.46 30.97 47.09
N ALA A 268 -102.55 29.64 46.92
CA ALA A 268 -103.79 28.90 47.12
C ALA A 268 -104.27 28.98 48.58
N ARG A 269 -103.38 28.80 49.57
CA ARG A 269 -103.71 28.97 50.99
C ARG A 269 -104.11 30.41 51.34
N VAL A 270 -103.49 31.42 50.71
CA VAL A 270 -103.88 32.83 50.87
C VAL A 270 -105.25 33.10 50.26
N ALA A 271 -105.56 32.55 49.09
CA ALA A 271 -106.87 32.65 48.46
C ALA A 271 -107.95 31.98 49.32
N GLU A 272 -107.72 30.75 49.79
CA GLU A 272 -108.63 30.01 50.66
C GLU A 272 -108.89 30.73 52.00
N ALA A 273 -107.84 31.29 52.62
CA ALA A 273 -107.98 32.13 53.80
C ALA A 273 -108.75 33.44 53.54
N THR A 274 -108.59 34.02 52.33
CA THR A 274 -109.30 35.24 51.92
C THR A 274 -110.78 34.95 51.65
N ASP A 275 -111.10 33.83 50.98
CA ASP A 275 -112.47 33.39 50.74
C ASP A 275 -113.19 33.00 52.04
N GLU A 276 -112.47 32.40 52.99
CA GLU A 276 -113.03 32.13 54.31
C GLU A 276 -113.21 33.41 55.16
N ALA A 277 -112.32 34.39 55.04
CA ALA A 277 -112.53 35.72 55.64
C ALA A 277 -113.76 36.43 55.03
N ASN A 278 -113.90 36.41 53.70
CA ASN A 278 -115.06 36.97 53.00
C ASN A 278 -116.37 36.27 53.37
N ARG A 279 -116.36 34.94 53.57
CA ARG A 279 -117.50 34.15 54.06
C ARG A 279 -117.90 34.59 55.47
N ARG A 280 -116.96 34.68 56.42
CA ARG A 280 -117.24 35.18 57.79
C ARG A 280 -117.77 36.63 57.79
N VAL A 281 -117.28 37.50 56.91
CA VAL A 281 -117.80 38.87 56.77
C VAL A 281 -119.23 38.89 56.22
N ARG A 282 -119.57 38.06 55.23
CA ARG A 282 -120.96 37.95 54.74
C ARG A 282 -121.90 37.45 55.83
N GLU A 283 -121.55 36.36 56.51
CA GLU A 283 -122.34 35.79 57.61
C GLU A 283 -122.60 36.82 58.73
N ALA A 284 -121.57 37.58 59.14
CA ALA A 284 -121.71 38.64 60.14
C ALA A 284 -122.56 39.85 59.67
N THR A 285 -122.52 40.16 58.37
CA THR A 285 -123.32 41.23 57.75
C THR A 285 -124.80 40.82 57.67
N GLU A 286 -125.07 39.58 57.30
CA GLU A 286 -126.42 39.00 57.28
C GLU A 286 -127.04 38.91 58.68
N ASP A 287 -126.25 38.51 59.70
CA ASP A 287 -126.71 38.44 61.09
C ASP A 287 -127.00 39.85 61.68
N SER A 288 -126.20 40.85 61.30
CA SER A 288 -126.48 42.26 61.64
C SER A 288 -127.76 42.76 60.95
N ALA A 289 -127.94 42.46 59.65
CA ALA A 289 -129.14 42.83 58.89
C ALA A 289 -130.42 42.11 59.35
N ARG A 290 -130.29 40.97 60.05
CA ARG A 290 -131.38 40.28 60.75
C ARG A 290 -131.75 41.00 62.05
N ARG A 291 -130.75 41.30 62.92
CA ARG A 291 -130.97 42.01 64.20
C ARG A 291 -131.57 43.42 64.01
N VAL A 292 -131.17 44.15 62.97
CA VAL A 292 -131.74 45.48 62.67
C VAL A 292 -133.22 45.40 62.26
N ARG A 293 -133.63 44.36 61.50
CA ARG A 293 -135.04 44.14 61.16
C ARG A 293 -135.89 43.84 62.39
N GLU A 294 -135.47 42.90 63.22
CA GLU A 294 -136.17 42.56 64.47
C GLU A 294 -136.30 43.75 65.44
N ALA A 295 -135.31 44.64 65.49
CA ALA A 295 -135.37 45.87 66.27
C ALA A 295 -136.38 46.88 65.68
N THR A 296 -136.46 46.98 64.35
CA THR A 296 -137.39 47.88 63.65
C THR A 296 -138.84 47.44 63.84
N ASP A 297 -139.12 46.14 63.73
CA ASP A 297 -140.46 45.56 63.94
C ASP A 297 -140.96 45.77 65.39
N LYS A 298 -140.06 45.66 66.38
CA LYS A 298 -140.37 45.96 67.79
C LYS A 298 -140.68 47.44 68.03
N VAL A 299 -140.02 48.36 67.31
CA VAL A 299 -140.31 49.80 67.39
C VAL A 299 -141.65 50.15 66.74
N GLU A 300 -142.04 49.49 65.64
CA GLU A 300 -143.38 49.63 65.07
C GLU A 300 -144.49 49.08 65.96
N ALA A 301 -144.27 47.93 66.61
CA ALA A 301 -145.21 47.36 67.56
C ALA A 301 -145.48 48.33 68.74
N LEU A 302 -144.43 48.95 69.29
CA LEU A 302 -144.55 49.95 70.35
C LEU A 302 -145.25 51.24 69.87
N ARG A 303 -145.05 51.65 68.60
CA ARG A 303 -145.83 52.76 67.99
C ARG A 303 -147.32 52.43 67.90
N LYS A 304 -147.70 51.21 67.47
CA LYS A 304 -149.11 50.78 67.38
C LYS A 304 -149.80 50.74 68.75
N ILE A 305 -149.08 50.34 69.81
CA ILE A 305 -149.60 50.40 71.19
C ILE A 305 -149.76 51.86 71.65
N ARG A 306 -148.80 52.74 71.34
CA ARG A 306 -148.89 54.17 71.68
C ARG A 306 -150.08 54.89 71.02
N VAL A 307 -150.43 54.55 69.78
CA VAL A 307 -151.61 55.12 69.10
C VAL A 307 -152.90 54.66 69.77
N LYS A 308 -153.05 53.37 70.09
CA LYS A 308 -154.24 52.86 70.82
C LYS A 308 -154.42 53.49 72.21
N ILE A 309 -153.32 53.77 72.92
CA ILE A 309 -153.38 54.47 74.21
C ILE A 309 -153.74 55.95 74.02
N ALA A 310 -153.28 56.60 72.95
CA ALA A 310 -153.67 57.98 72.64
C ALA A 310 -155.18 58.10 72.35
N GLU A 311 -155.73 57.22 71.52
CA GLU A 311 -157.17 57.18 71.20
C GLU A 311 -158.04 56.90 72.44
N GLN A 312 -157.57 56.06 73.38
CA GLN A 312 -158.26 55.79 74.64
C GLN A 312 -158.19 56.96 75.64
N VAL A 313 -157.14 57.77 75.62
CA VAL A 313 -157.04 59.00 76.43
C VAL A 313 -157.88 60.13 75.83
N GLU A 314 -158.06 60.17 74.52
CA GLU A 314 -158.88 61.17 73.83
C GLU A 314 -160.38 60.91 74.03
N SER A 315 -160.84 59.66 74.00
CA SER A 315 -162.24 59.32 74.34
C SER A 315 -162.56 59.50 75.83
N ALA A 316 -161.61 59.22 76.73
CA ALA A 316 -161.75 59.51 78.16
C ALA A 316 -161.79 61.03 78.44
N ARG A 317 -161.02 61.83 77.68
CA ARG A 317 -161.11 63.30 77.73
C ARG A 317 -162.43 63.83 77.17
N ALA A 318 -162.99 63.23 76.12
CA ALA A 318 -164.30 63.65 75.60
C ALA A 318 -165.42 63.53 76.65
N MET A 319 -165.44 62.44 77.43
CA MET A 319 -166.45 62.27 78.50
C MET A 319 -166.15 63.04 79.80
N LEU A 320 -164.92 63.53 79.99
CA LEU A 320 -164.55 64.36 81.16
C LEU A 320 -164.52 65.87 80.87
N THR A 321 -164.44 66.29 79.60
CA THR A 321 -164.78 67.68 79.20
C THR A 321 -166.30 67.93 79.23
N GLN A 322 -167.10 66.92 79.60
CA GLN A 322 -168.51 67.05 79.95
C GLN A 322 -168.76 66.97 81.47
N ALA A 323 -167.71 67.17 82.29
CA ALA A 323 -167.90 67.80 83.59
C ALA A 323 -168.24 69.30 83.42
N ASN A 324 -168.70 69.94 84.49
CA ASN A 324 -168.48 71.38 84.73
C ASN A 324 -169.11 72.42 83.77
N GLU A 325 -170.02 71.99 82.89
CA GLU A 325 -171.37 72.61 82.78
C GLU A 325 -172.00 72.90 84.16
N ALA A 326 -171.86 71.91 85.05
CA ALA A 326 -172.35 71.79 86.42
C ALA A 326 -171.61 70.59 87.06
N LEU A 327 -171.38 70.40 88.36
CA LEU A 327 -171.43 71.16 89.61
C LEU A 327 -170.94 70.16 90.69
N ASP A 328 -170.29 70.63 91.77
CA ASP A 328 -169.84 69.85 92.95
C ASP A 328 -168.81 68.71 92.75
N SER A 329 -167.88 68.45 93.68
CA SER A 329 -167.40 69.24 94.83
C SER A 329 -166.00 68.74 95.25
N ALA A 330 -165.38 69.40 96.25
CA ALA A 330 -163.94 69.47 96.44
C ALA A 330 -163.27 68.31 97.23
N GLU A 331 -162.23 67.73 96.61
CA GLU A 331 -160.85 67.58 97.16
C GLU A 331 -160.59 66.65 98.40
N PRO A 332 -159.32 66.34 98.79
CA PRO A 332 -158.81 64.95 98.70
C PRO A 332 -158.23 64.39 100.04
N ILE A 333 -157.51 63.24 100.02
CA ILE A 333 -156.18 62.99 100.68
C ILE A 333 -155.80 61.49 100.84
N ILE A 334 -154.67 61.09 100.21
CA ILE A 334 -153.51 60.28 100.67
C ILE A 334 -153.63 58.82 101.22
N ALA A 335 -153.07 57.89 100.41
CA ALA A 335 -152.06 56.82 100.64
C ALA A 335 -152.19 55.58 101.59
N SER A 336 -151.76 54.44 101.00
CA SER A 336 -150.83 53.38 101.48
C SER A 336 -151.11 52.49 102.70
N ALA A 337 -151.43 51.21 102.46
CA ALA A 337 -151.07 49.96 103.20
C ALA A 337 -151.63 48.72 102.40
N PRO A 338 -151.56 47.44 102.84
CA PRO A 338 -150.37 46.58 102.68
C PRO A 338 -150.65 45.09 102.24
N GLU A 339 -149.58 44.29 102.13
CA GLU A 339 -149.41 42.87 102.56
C GLU A 339 -150.13 41.61 101.95
N ILE A 340 -149.34 40.52 101.89
CA ILE A 340 -149.61 39.05 101.88
C ILE A 340 -149.69 38.26 100.53
N GLU A 341 -148.90 37.17 100.53
CA GLU A 341 -148.68 36.00 99.64
C GLU A 341 -149.89 35.02 99.52
N PRO A 342 -149.88 33.83 98.82
CA PRO A 342 -148.74 32.98 98.40
C PRO A 342 -148.81 32.25 97.02
N GLU A 343 -147.86 31.32 96.82
CA GLU A 343 -147.64 30.23 95.83
C GLU A 343 -148.88 29.37 95.38
N PRO A 344 -148.76 28.42 94.39
CA PRO A 344 -147.59 28.05 93.55
C PRO A 344 -147.87 27.80 92.03
N ASP A 345 -146.77 27.46 91.33
CA ASP A 345 -146.63 26.48 90.21
C ASP A 345 -146.64 26.91 88.71
N HIS A 346 -145.71 26.26 87.99
CA HIS A 346 -145.51 26.06 86.55
C HIS A 346 -145.06 27.16 85.56
N ASN A 347 -144.10 26.74 84.72
CA ASN A 347 -143.64 27.24 83.42
C ASN A 347 -142.81 28.55 83.32
N GLY A 348 -141.49 28.36 83.41
CA GLY A 348 -140.54 28.71 82.34
C GLY A 348 -140.19 30.17 82.08
N VAL A 349 -138.98 30.59 82.49
CA VAL A 349 -137.84 30.85 81.57
C VAL A 349 -136.55 30.67 82.39
N GLY A 350 -135.60 29.87 81.89
CA GLY A 350 -134.27 29.72 82.48
C GLY A 350 -133.33 28.89 81.60
N GLU A 351 -132.03 29.20 81.66
CA GLU A 351 -130.94 28.57 80.87
C GLU A 351 -131.02 28.79 79.33
N ARG A 352 -129.95 28.74 78.52
CA ARG A 352 -128.53 28.30 78.67
C ARG A 352 -127.70 29.11 77.64
N THR A 353 -126.56 29.72 77.95
CA THR A 353 -125.19 29.14 77.97
C THR A 353 -124.90 28.04 76.94
N VAL A 354 -123.84 28.23 76.15
CA VAL A 354 -122.95 27.12 75.72
C VAL A 354 -121.49 27.54 75.89
N ARG A 355 -120.77 26.73 76.64
CA ARG A 355 -119.31 26.58 76.69
C ARG A 355 -119.04 25.07 76.74
N GLU A 356 -117.82 24.64 76.42
CA GLU A 356 -117.31 23.26 76.65
C GLU A 356 -117.97 22.14 75.82
N THR A 357 -117.41 20.94 75.69
CA THR A 357 -116.24 20.26 76.32
C THR A 357 -115.13 19.98 75.27
N ALA A 358 -114.03 19.22 75.43
CA ALA A 358 -113.43 18.36 76.48
C ALA A 358 -111.90 18.21 76.16
N ALA A 359 -110.99 17.57 76.92
CA ALA A 359 -110.97 17.00 78.28
C ALA A 359 -109.49 16.89 78.79
N VAL A 360 -109.33 16.72 80.11
CA VAL A 360 -108.36 15.86 80.85
C VAL A 360 -107.30 15.08 80.02
N GLY A 361 -106.03 14.92 80.40
CA GLY A 361 -105.28 15.28 81.62
C GLY A 361 -104.21 14.21 81.93
N ALA A 362 -103.18 14.60 82.72
CA ALA A 362 -102.14 13.76 83.34
C ALA A 362 -101.13 12.95 82.46
N LYS A 363 -99.89 12.93 82.97
CA LYS A 363 -98.81 11.95 82.73
C LYS A 363 -99.29 10.50 83.03
N PRO A 364 -98.70 9.41 82.48
CA PRO A 364 -97.26 9.15 82.64
C PRO A 364 -96.52 8.42 81.49
N THR A 365 -95.27 8.05 81.79
CA THR A 365 -94.42 6.98 81.22
C THR A 365 -95.14 5.93 80.34
N ARG A 366 -94.50 5.35 79.32
CA ARG A 366 -93.25 4.58 79.45
C ARG A 366 -92.72 4.12 78.07
N GLU A 367 -91.41 3.85 78.01
CA GLU A 367 -90.67 3.01 77.02
C GLU A 367 -90.85 3.28 75.51
#